data_AF-A0A7S3E7E7-F1
#
_entry.id   AF-A0A7S3E7E7-F1
#
_cell.length_a   1.000
_cell.length_b   1.000
_cell.length_c   1.000
_cell.angle_alpha   90.00
_cell.angle_beta   90.00
_cell.angle_gamma   90.00
#
_symmetry.space_group_name_H-M   'P 1'
#
loop_
_entity.id
_entity.type
_entity.pdbx_description
1 polymer ?
#
loop_
_entity_poly.entity_id
_entity_poly.type
_entity_poly.pdbx_seq_one_letter_code
_entity_poly.pdbx_strand_id
1 'polypeptide(L)'
;MEQMSEAVNPNDIIFVMDSSIGQAAEDQAKAFRSSVSVGSVIVTKLDGHAKGGGALSAVSGTGSPITFIGIGEHMTDFEPFNTQSFVGRLLGLGDISGLMNMINEADIDKDVYERIAEGHFTLRDMRDQFENIGKLGPLSSVMTMLPHMQNLLPAGKGKEGEERVKQFMVIMDSMTDAELDNPKIQFTTEREMRIARGAGVFPTDVRMLLKQHKEFAGVVEKMGSMKGLKNGNVNMLGKELPKMINPQMLKKMGGAGNLQNMLKQAQQMENSGAFKK
;
A
#
# COMPACT_ATOMS: atom_id res chain seq x y z
N MET A 1 -35.73 17.24 -16.86
CA MET A 1 -35.33 15.90 -16.35
C MET A 1 -36.51 14.94 -16.38
N GLU A 2 -37.68 15.35 -15.87
CA GLU A 2 -38.95 14.61 -15.97
C GLU A 2 -39.26 14.10 -17.39
N GLN A 3 -39.31 14.99 -18.38
CA GLN A 3 -39.59 14.62 -19.79
C GLN A 3 -38.62 13.57 -20.36
N MET A 4 -37.35 13.59 -19.94
CA MET A 4 -36.35 12.62 -20.39
C MET A 4 -36.51 11.28 -19.66
N SER A 5 -36.81 11.32 -18.36
CA SER A 5 -37.09 10.12 -17.57
C SER A 5 -38.33 9.39 -18.07
N GLU A 6 -39.38 10.12 -18.45
CA GLU A 6 -40.61 9.53 -19.01
C GLU A 6 -40.38 8.92 -20.39
N ALA A 7 -39.58 9.57 -21.24
CA ALA A 7 -39.28 9.07 -22.58
C ALA A 7 -38.40 7.82 -22.59
N VAL A 8 -37.44 7.73 -21.66
CA VAL A 8 -36.44 6.65 -21.62
C VAL A 8 -36.85 5.51 -20.67
N ASN A 9 -37.62 5.81 -19.62
CA ASN A 9 -37.99 4.89 -18.54
C ASN A 9 -36.77 4.13 -17.95
N PRO A 10 -35.79 4.84 -17.35
CA PRO A 10 -34.56 4.24 -16.86
C PRO A 10 -34.80 3.31 -15.66
N ASN A 11 -34.02 2.23 -15.56
CA ASN A 11 -34.07 1.31 -14.42
C ASN A 11 -33.49 1.89 -13.13
N ASP A 12 -32.48 2.77 -13.26
CA ASP A 12 -31.88 3.48 -12.13
C ASP A 12 -31.50 4.90 -12.57
N ILE A 13 -31.67 5.85 -11.66
CA ILE A 13 -31.28 7.25 -11.85
C ILE A 13 -30.26 7.58 -10.78
N ILE A 14 -29.07 7.92 -11.23
CA ILE A 14 -27.91 8.13 -10.36
C ILE A 14 -27.72 9.62 -10.12
N PHE A 15 -27.73 10.04 -8.86
CA PHE A 15 -27.37 11.39 -8.47
C PHE A 15 -25.87 11.48 -8.23
N VAL A 16 -25.15 12.15 -9.13
CA VAL A 16 -23.71 12.35 -9.02
C VAL A 16 -23.43 13.68 -8.33
N MET A 17 -22.69 13.64 -7.23
CA MET A 17 -22.31 14.83 -6.47
C MET A 17 -20.80 14.95 -6.26
N ASP A 18 -20.34 16.17 -6.05
CA ASP A 18 -18.97 16.50 -5.70
C ASP A 18 -18.79 16.48 -4.17
N SER A 19 -17.74 15.82 -3.68
CA SER A 19 -17.43 15.72 -2.25
C SER A 19 -17.24 17.08 -1.55
N SER A 20 -16.89 18.12 -2.31
CA SER A 20 -16.68 19.48 -1.82
C SER A 20 -17.98 20.21 -1.48
N ILE A 21 -19.12 19.72 -1.98
CA ILE A 21 -20.43 20.29 -1.64
C ILE A 21 -20.73 19.92 -0.19
N GLY A 22 -20.83 20.93 0.67
CA GLY A 22 -21.16 20.78 2.08
C GLY A 22 -22.67 20.74 2.32
N GLN A 23 -23.17 21.67 3.14
CA GLN A 23 -24.58 21.69 3.57
C GLN A 23 -25.58 21.86 2.42
N ALA A 24 -25.20 22.52 1.33
CA ALA A 24 -26.05 22.68 0.14
C ALA A 24 -26.37 21.36 -0.57
N ALA A 25 -25.65 20.27 -0.27
CA ALA A 25 -25.90 18.96 -0.86
C ALA A 25 -27.30 18.43 -0.55
N GLU A 26 -27.83 18.71 0.64
CA GLU A 26 -29.16 18.22 1.06
C GLU A 26 -30.28 18.83 0.22
N ASP A 27 -30.26 20.15 0.03
CA ASP A 27 -31.29 20.85 -0.73
C ASP A 27 -31.25 20.48 -2.21
N GLN A 28 -30.05 20.33 -2.78
CA GLN A 28 -29.87 19.87 -4.16
C GLN A 28 -30.38 18.43 -4.34
N ALA A 29 -30.02 17.53 -3.42
CA ALA A 29 -30.49 16.15 -3.40
C ALA A 29 -32.03 16.06 -3.33
N LYS A 30 -32.66 16.85 -2.44
CA LYS A 30 -34.13 16.90 -2.31
C LYS A 30 -34.80 17.42 -3.57
N ALA A 31 -34.27 18.50 -4.16
CA ALA A 31 -34.81 19.06 -5.40
C ALA A 31 -34.72 18.06 -6.56
N PHE A 32 -33.59 17.36 -6.68
CA PHE A 32 -33.38 16.35 -7.72
C PHE A 32 -34.32 15.16 -7.54
N ARG A 33 -34.45 14.65 -6.31
CA ARG A 33 -35.38 13.57 -5.98
C ARG A 33 -36.85 13.94 -6.19
N SER A 34 -37.20 15.20 -5.96
CA SER A 34 -38.58 15.68 -6.19
C SER A 34 -38.93 15.73 -7.68
N SER A 35 -37.93 15.86 -8.55
CA SER A 35 -38.12 15.91 -10.01
C SER A 35 -38.07 14.52 -10.64
N VAL A 36 -37.19 13.63 -10.16
CA VAL A 36 -37.00 12.28 -10.72
C VAL A 36 -36.70 11.27 -9.60
N SER A 37 -37.10 10.01 -9.80
CA SER A 37 -36.89 8.96 -8.80
C SER A 37 -35.43 8.51 -8.79
N VAL A 38 -34.63 9.17 -7.96
CA VAL A 38 -33.23 8.80 -7.70
C VAL A 38 -33.18 7.45 -6.99
N GLY A 39 -32.41 6.50 -7.52
CA GLY A 39 -32.21 5.19 -6.92
C GLY A 39 -30.83 5.01 -6.27
N SER A 40 -29.81 5.72 -6.74
CA SER A 40 -28.46 5.65 -6.18
C SER A 40 -27.69 6.97 -6.23
N VAL A 41 -26.65 7.08 -5.40
CA VAL A 41 -25.78 8.27 -5.32
C VAL A 41 -24.34 7.87 -5.62
N ILE A 42 -23.63 8.71 -6.38
CA ILE A 42 -22.18 8.62 -6.58
C ILE A 42 -21.54 9.89 -6.02
N VAL A 43 -20.47 9.72 -5.24
CA VAL A 43 -19.69 10.84 -4.68
C VAL A 43 -18.34 10.90 -5.36
N THR A 44 -18.03 12.01 -6.00
CA THR A 44 -16.77 12.21 -6.75
C THR A 44 -15.79 13.12 -6.01
N LYS A 45 -14.53 13.15 -6.46
CA LYS A 45 -13.45 13.99 -5.92
C LYS A 45 -13.11 13.74 -4.45
N LEU A 46 -13.12 12.49 -3.99
CA LEU A 46 -12.73 12.14 -2.62
C LEU A 46 -11.20 12.08 -2.40
N ASP A 47 -10.41 12.29 -3.45
CA ASP A 47 -8.95 12.49 -3.40
C ASP A 47 -8.54 13.83 -2.78
N GLY A 48 -9.46 14.80 -2.76
CA GLY A 48 -9.23 16.12 -2.19
C GLY A 48 -9.26 16.19 -0.66
N HIS A 49 -9.12 17.39 -0.13
CA HIS A 49 -9.25 17.67 1.31
C HIS A 49 -10.69 17.66 1.83
N ALA A 50 -11.66 17.48 0.94
CA ALA A 50 -13.06 17.44 1.29
C ALA A 50 -13.38 16.13 2.00
N LYS A 51 -13.79 16.22 3.28
CA LYS A 51 -14.09 15.05 4.13
C LYS A 51 -15.38 14.31 3.74
N GLY A 52 -15.97 14.60 2.57
CA GLY A 52 -17.17 13.94 2.08
C GLY A 52 -18.43 14.16 2.92
N GLY A 53 -18.48 15.17 3.80
CA GLY A 53 -19.64 15.41 4.68
C GLY A 53 -20.96 15.63 3.92
N GLY A 54 -20.91 16.18 2.71
CA GLY A 54 -22.08 16.34 1.85
C GLY A 54 -22.69 15.02 1.38
N ALA A 55 -21.91 13.93 1.35
CA ALA A 55 -22.43 12.60 1.00
C ALA A 55 -23.52 12.15 1.96
N LEU A 56 -23.34 12.39 3.27
CA LEU A 56 -24.34 12.11 4.29
C LEU A 56 -25.60 12.96 4.09
N SER A 57 -25.42 14.24 3.75
CA SER A 57 -26.51 15.16 3.43
C SER A 57 -27.29 14.74 2.19
N ALA A 58 -26.62 14.23 1.15
CA ALA A 58 -27.28 13.73 -0.04
C ALA A 58 -28.05 12.43 0.20
N VAL A 59 -27.50 11.51 1.00
CA VAL A 59 -28.22 10.30 1.44
C VAL A 59 -29.45 10.67 2.28
N SER A 60 -29.32 11.64 3.19
CA SER A 60 -30.45 12.15 3.97
C SER A 60 -31.53 12.79 3.09
N GLY A 61 -31.12 13.58 2.09
CA GLY A 61 -32.04 14.28 1.18
C GLY A 61 -32.69 13.37 0.13
N THR A 62 -31.98 12.35 -0.36
CA THR A 62 -32.49 11.42 -1.37
C THR A 62 -33.07 10.12 -0.80
N GLY A 63 -32.74 9.73 0.43
CA GLY A 63 -33.02 8.40 0.96
C GLY A 63 -32.41 7.25 0.15
N SER A 64 -31.48 7.54 -0.76
CA SER A 64 -30.89 6.59 -1.69
C SER A 64 -29.47 6.22 -1.26
N PRO A 65 -29.04 4.96 -1.41
CA PRO A 65 -27.70 4.54 -1.01
C PRO A 65 -26.61 5.11 -1.92
N ILE A 66 -25.41 5.27 -1.36
CA ILE A 66 -24.20 5.55 -2.16
C ILE A 66 -23.71 4.21 -2.71
N THR A 67 -23.54 4.11 -4.03
CA THR A 67 -23.10 2.87 -4.70
C THR A 67 -21.61 2.90 -5.06
N PHE A 68 -21.09 4.04 -5.50
CA PHE A 68 -19.70 4.21 -5.89
C PHE A 68 -19.12 5.54 -5.44
N ILE A 69 -17.79 5.58 -5.36
CA ILE A 69 -17.03 6.80 -5.09
C ILE A 69 -15.87 6.98 -6.06
N GLY A 70 -15.64 8.23 -6.44
CA GLY A 70 -14.48 8.64 -7.24
C GLY A 70 -13.37 9.16 -6.34
N ILE A 71 -12.21 8.51 -6.39
CA ILE A 71 -11.02 8.80 -5.58
C ILE A 71 -9.85 9.35 -6.42
N GLY A 72 -10.15 9.96 -7.57
CA GLY A 72 -9.15 10.53 -8.47
C GLY A 72 -9.74 10.88 -9.83
N GLU A 73 -8.86 11.22 -10.76
CA GLU A 73 -9.21 11.67 -12.11
C GLU A 73 -9.14 10.56 -13.16
N HIS A 74 -8.47 9.44 -12.85
CA HIS A 74 -8.29 8.35 -13.81
C HIS A 74 -9.51 7.42 -13.84
N MET A 75 -9.67 6.69 -14.95
CA MET A 75 -10.77 5.71 -15.11
C MET A 75 -10.71 4.56 -14.09
N THR A 76 -9.54 4.31 -13.51
CA THR A 76 -9.32 3.31 -12.45
C THR A 76 -9.68 3.83 -11.06
N ASP A 77 -9.88 5.14 -10.91
CA ASP A 77 -10.07 5.79 -9.60
C ASP A 77 -11.56 5.82 -9.21
N PHE A 78 -12.28 4.74 -9.53
CA PHE A 78 -13.71 4.59 -9.30
C PHE A 78 -13.97 3.27 -8.58
N GLU A 79 -14.25 3.37 -7.28
CA GLU A 79 -14.36 2.21 -6.39
C GLU A 79 -15.78 2.04 -5.83
N PRO A 80 -16.23 0.80 -5.57
CA PRO A 80 -17.48 0.55 -4.85
C PRO A 80 -17.47 1.22 -3.47
N PHE A 81 -18.61 1.79 -3.07
CA PHE A 81 -18.71 2.44 -1.78
C PHE A 81 -18.68 1.44 -0.63
N ASN A 82 -17.74 1.62 0.30
CA ASN A 82 -17.67 0.89 1.57
C ASN A 82 -17.85 1.85 2.74
N THR A 83 -18.92 1.66 3.52
CA THR A 83 -19.27 2.53 4.64
C THR A 83 -18.20 2.55 5.72
N GLN A 84 -17.61 1.40 6.07
CA GLN A 84 -16.58 1.29 7.11
C GLN A 84 -15.32 2.06 6.70
N SER A 85 -14.84 1.87 5.47
CA SER A 85 -13.70 2.59 4.90
C SER A 85 -13.96 4.11 4.86
N PHE A 86 -15.13 4.52 4.38
CA PHE A 86 -15.49 5.93 4.28
C PHE A 86 -15.53 6.61 5.65
N VAL A 87 -16.13 5.98 6.66
CA VAL A 87 -16.16 6.49 8.03
C VAL A 87 -14.75 6.52 8.63
N GLY A 88 -13.92 5.51 8.38
CA GLY A 88 -12.51 5.49 8.79
C GLY A 88 -11.71 6.68 8.23
N ARG A 89 -11.87 6.97 6.94
CA ARG A 89 -11.28 8.16 6.28
C ARG A 89 -11.82 9.46 6.89
N LEU A 90 -13.13 9.56 7.14
CA LEU A 90 -13.79 10.74 7.71
C LEU A 90 -13.32 11.04 9.15
N LEU A 91 -13.10 10.00 9.95
CA LEU A 91 -12.57 10.06 11.32
C LEU A 91 -11.04 10.22 11.38
N GLY A 92 -10.34 10.16 10.24
CA GLY A 92 -8.88 10.26 10.17
C GLY A 92 -8.15 9.01 10.66
N LEU A 93 -8.85 7.88 10.79
CA LEU A 93 -8.30 6.58 11.19
C LEU A 93 -7.65 5.83 10.02
N GLY A 94 -7.79 6.34 8.79
CA GLY A 94 -7.31 5.71 7.56
C GLY A 94 -8.21 4.55 7.12
N ASP A 95 -7.87 3.95 5.98
CA ASP A 95 -8.65 2.86 5.38
C ASP A 95 -8.05 1.48 5.70
N ILE A 96 -8.44 0.94 6.85
CA ILE A 96 -7.98 -0.38 7.33
C ILE A 96 -8.59 -1.51 6.49
N SER A 97 -9.74 -1.29 5.85
CA SER A 97 -10.44 -2.35 5.08
C SER A 97 -9.92 -2.44 3.64
N GLY A 98 -9.64 -1.30 3.00
CA GLY A 98 -8.92 -1.27 1.72
C GLY A 98 -7.54 -1.92 1.81
N LEU A 99 -6.87 -1.77 2.95
CA LEU A 99 -5.60 -2.44 3.26
C LEU A 99 -5.72 -3.96 3.27
N MET A 100 -6.82 -4.52 3.78
CA MET A 100 -7.03 -5.97 3.79
C MET A 100 -7.37 -6.52 2.40
N ASN A 101 -8.14 -5.77 1.60
CA ASN A 101 -8.50 -6.17 0.24
C ASN A 101 -7.30 -6.11 -0.70
N MET A 102 -6.48 -5.05 -0.62
CA MET A 102 -5.27 -4.90 -1.42
C MET A 102 -4.20 -5.94 -1.03
N ILE A 103 -4.11 -6.35 0.24
CA ILE A 103 -3.23 -7.46 0.67
C ILE A 103 -3.76 -8.82 0.20
N ASN A 104 -5.07 -9.02 0.12
CA ASN A 104 -5.65 -10.25 -0.44
C ASN A 104 -5.51 -10.32 -1.97
N GLU A 105 -5.52 -9.19 -2.66
CA GLU A 105 -5.27 -9.10 -4.11
C GLU A 105 -3.77 -9.12 -4.46
N ALA A 106 -2.93 -8.59 -3.58
CA ALA A 106 -1.48 -8.81 -3.59
C ALA A 106 -1.17 -10.22 -3.06
N ASP A 107 -1.56 -11.24 -3.81
CA ASP A 107 -0.98 -12.57 -3.67
C ASP A 107 0.51 -12.43 -4.04
N ILE A 108 1.32 -12.05 -3.06
CA ILE A 108 2.77 -11.99 -3.24
C ILE A 108 3.18 -13.43 -3.49
N ASP A 109 3.50 -13.73 -4.74
CA ASP A 109 3.86 -15.06 -5.24
C ASP A 109 4.72 -15.80 -4.20
N LYS A 110 4.19 -16.90 -3.67
CA LYS A 110 4.89 -17.78 -2.72
C LYS A 110 6.28 -18.18 -3.24
N ASP A 111 6.42 -18.26 -4.55
CA ASP A 111 7.66 -18.59 -5.25
C ASP A 111 8.74 -17.51 -5.16
N VAL A 112 8.35 -16.24 -4.98
CA VAL A 112 9.30 -15.13 -4.75
C VAL A 112 9.80 -15.19 -3.31
N TYR A 113 8.96 -15.58 -2.35
CA TYR A 113 9.37 -15.75 -0.96
C TYR A 113 10.39 -16.88 -0.76
N GLU A 114 10.23 -18.01 -1.46
CA GLU A 114 11.17 -19.13 -1.39
C GLU A 114 12.53 -18.76 -2.00
N ARG A 115 12.55 -18.09 -3.16
CA ARG A 115 13.79 -17.59 -3.80
C ARG A 115 14.52 -16.52 -2.97
N ILE A 116 13.76 -15.67 -2.27
CA ILE A 116 14.28 -14.70 -1.30
C ILE A 116 14.94 -15.41 -0.10
N ALA A 117 14.34 -16.48 0.40
CA ALA A 117 14.88 -17.26 1.52
C ALA A 117 16.17 -18.00 1.15
N GLU A 118 16.37 -18.33 -0.13
CA GLU A 118 17.57 -18.95 -0.68
C GLU A 118 18.70 -17.95 -0.97
N GLY A 119 18.48 -16.64 -0.79
CA GLY A 119 19.51 -15.61 -0.96
C GLY A 119 19.79 -15.23 -2.43
N HIS A 120 18.90 -15.60 -3.34
CA HIS A 120 18.99 -15.29 -4.76
C HIS A 120 18.01 -14.17 -5.13
N PHE A 121 18.28 -12.94 -4.66
CA PHE A 121 17.54 -11.76 -5.13
C PHE A 121 18.21 -11.21 -6.40
N THR A 122 17.52 -11.35 -7.54
CA THR A 122 18.00 -10.90 -8.85
C THR A 122 17.38 -9.55 -9.25
N LEU A 123 17.96 -8.88 -10.25
CA LEU A 123 17.38 -7.65 -10.79
C LEU A 123 16.05 -7.93 -11.50
N ARG A 124 15.85 -9.15 -12.01
CA ARG A 124 14.56 -9.59 -12.55
C ARG A 124 13.50 -9.65 -11.46
N ASP A 125 13.81 -10.22 -10.31
CA ASP A 125 12.87 -10.27 -9.19
C ASP A 125 12.51 -8.85 -8.72
N MET A 126 13.48 -7.93 -8.69
CA MET A 126 13.23 -6.52 -8.38
C MET A 126 12.30 -5.84 -9.40
N ARG A 127 12.46 -6.16 -10.69
CA ARG A 127 11.55 -5.67 -11.76
C ARG A 127 10.14 -6.18 -11.55
N ASP A 128 9.97 -7.47 -11.29
CA ASP A 128 8.66 -8.09 -11.06
C ASP A 128 7.98 -7.47 -9.83
N GLN A 129 8.75 -7.19 -8.77
CA GLN A 129 8.22 -6.48 -7.60
C GLN A 129 7.80 -5.04 -7.92
N PHE A 130 8.55 -4.30 -8.74
CA PHE A 130 8.13 -2.96 -9.17
C PHE A 130 6.89 -2.98 -10.07
N GLU A 131 6.75 -3.98 -10.92
CA GLU A 131 5.56 -4.16 -11.75
C GLU A 131 4.33 -4.44 -10.87
N ASN A 132 4.48 -5.29 -9.86
CA ASN A 132 3.41 -5.59 -8.91
C ASN A 132 3.05 -4.38 -8.04
N ILE A 133 4.03 -3.62 -7.56
CA ILE A 133 3.77 -2.36 -6.85
C ILE A 133 3.05 -1.35 -7.75
N GLY A 134 3.41 -1.28 -9.03
CA GLY A 134 2.73 -0.44 -10.01
C GLY A 134 1.25 -0.82 -10.23
N LYS A 135 0.90 -2.10 -10.07
CA LYS A 135 -0.49 -2.60 -10.16
C LYS A 135 -1.32 -2.28 -8.92
N LEU A 136 -0.68 -2.12 -7.75
CA LEU A 136 -1.36 -1.86 -6.47
C LEU A 136 -1.72 -0.38 -6.25
N GLY A 137 -1.42 0.50 -7.20
CA GLY A 137 -1.84 1.91 -7.18
C GLY A 137 -0.73 2.90 -6.84
N PRO A 138 -1.06 4.17 -6.51
CA PRO A 138 -0.08 5.22 -6.36
C PRO A 138 0.92 4.92 -5.23
N LEU A 139 2.22 5.05 -5.51
CA LEU A 139 3.31 4.72 -4.55
C LEU A 139 3.16 5.48 -3.22
N SER A 140 2.55 6.67 -3.28
CA SER A 140 2.24 7.49 -2.10
C SER A 140 1.36 6.78 -1.08
N SER A 141 0.39 5.99 -1.56
CA SER A 141 -0.57 5.28 -0.71
C SER A 141 0.04 4.06 -0.05
N VAL A 142 0.95 3.36 -0.74
CA VAL A 142 1.70 2.22 -0.18
C VAL A 142 2.77 2.70 0.83
N MET A 143 3.40 3.85 0.58
CA MET A 143 4.48 4.39 1.41
C MET A 143 4.01 4.87 2.79
N THR A 144 2.79 5.38 2.91
CA THR A 144 2.18 5.74 4.22
C THR A 144 1.80 4.51 5.04
N MET A 145 1.73 3.33 4.42
CA MET A 145 1.35 2.07 5.04
C MET A 145 2.54 1.25 5.57
N LEU A 146 3.78 1.56 5.18
CA LEU A 146 4.99 0.82 5.57
C LEU A 146 6.04 1.74 6.24
N PRO A 147 5.92 1.98 7.56
CA PRO A 147 6.71 2.99 8.29
C PRO A 147 8.23 2.74 8.34
N HIS A 148 8.72 1.57 7.91
CA HIS A 148 10.15 1.23 7.89
C HIS A 148 10.77 1.18 6.47
N MET A 149 9.99 1.38 5.40
CA MET A 149 10.50 1.35 4.00
C MET A 149 10.85 2.72 3.43
N GLN A 150 10.67 3.78 4.22
CA GLN A 150 10.88 5.18 3.80
C GLN A 150 12.31 5.48 3.31
N ASN A 151 13.29 4.68 3.73
CA ASN A 151 14.71 4.81 3.37
C ASN A 151 15.15 3.92 2.19
N LEU A 152 14.30 2.99 1.72
CA LEU A 152 14.67 2.02 0.66
C LEU A 152 14.16 2.40 -0.72
N LEU A 153 13.16 3.26 -0.79
CA LEU A 153 12.66 3.80 -2.04
C LEU A 153 13.38 5.10 -2.39
N PRO A 154 13.64 5.37 -3.68
CA PRO A 154 14.37 6.55 -4.10
C PRO A 154 13.63 7.82 -3.62
N ALA A 155 14.23 8.53 -2.67
CA ALA A 155 13.68 9.69 -1.97
C ALA A 155 12.89 10.67 -2.87
N GLY A 156 11.55 10.57 -2.86
CA GLY A 156 10.65 11.43 -3.62
C GLY A 156 9.23 11.34 -3.04
N LYS A 157 8.53 12.46 -2.98
CA LYS A 157 7.14 12.48 -2.47
C LYS A 157 6.19 12.04 -3.60
N GLY A 158 5.44 10.96 -3.39
CA GLY A 158 4.36 10.53 -4.29
C GLY A 158 4.79 10.35 -5.75
N LYS A 159 4.36 11.27 -6.63
CA LYS A 159 4.58 11.24 -8.10
C LYS A 159 6.05 11.08 -8.51
N GLU A 160 6.97 11.70 -7.76
CA GLU A 160 8.42 11.57 -8.03
C GLU A 160 8.92 10.13 -7.83
N GLY A 161 8.30 9.37 -6.90
CA GLY A 161 8.62 7.97 -6.68
C GLY A 161 8.19 7.10 -7.85
N GLU A 162 7.01 7.35 -8.42
CA GLU A 162 6.49 6.62 -9.58
C GLU A 162 7.32 6.85 -10.84
N GLU A 163 7.69 8.11 -11.11
CA GLU A 163 8.56 8.44 -12.23
C GLU A 163 9.92 7.77 -12.11
N ARG A 164 10.48 7.69 -10.91
CA ARG A 164 11.75 6.99 -10.67
C ARG A 164 11.63 5.48 -10.81
N VAL A 165 10.54 4.88 -10.34
CA VAL A 165 10.28 3.44 -10.54
C VAL A 165 10.16 3.14 -12.04
N LYS A 166 9.47 3.99 -12.82
CA LYS A 166 9.43 3.89 -14.28
C LYS A 166 10.81 4.04 -14.91
N GLN A 167 11.60 5.01 -14.46
CA GLN A 167 12.97 5.19 -14.94
C GLN A 167 13.83 3.95 -14.67
N PHE A 168 13.68 3.31 -13.50
CA PHE A 168 14.37 2.07 -13.17
C PHE A 168 13.93 0.89 -14.03
N MET A 169 12.64 0.78 -14.35
CA MET A 169 12.16 -0.23 -15.29
C MET A 169 12.83 -0.06 -16.67
N VAL A 170 12.88 1.16 -17.21
CA VAL A 170 13.54 1.45 -18.50
C VAL A 170 15.04 1.14 -18.46
N ILE A 171 15.71 1.40 -17.33
CA ILE A 171 17.13 1.04 -17.14
C ILE A 171 17.30 -0.49 -17.13
N MET A 172 16.41 -1.23 -16.46
CA MET A 172 16.46 -2.69 -16.42
C MET A 172 16.12 -3.31 -17.78
N ASP A 173 15.21 -2.73 -18.56
CA ASP A 173 14.89 -3.16 -19.92
C ASP A 173 16.08 -2.99 -20.89
N SER A 174 17.04 -2.12 -20.55
CA SER A 174 18.29 -1.92 -21.30
C SER A 174 19.42 -2.89 -20.88
N MET A 175 19.15 -3.79 -19.94
CA MET A 175 20.07 -4.84 -19.50
C MET A 175 19.84 -6.13 -20.29
N THR A 176 20.84 -7.00 -20.30
CA THR A 176 20.76 -8.34 -20.88
C THR A 176 20.24 -9.34 -19.85
N ASP A 177 19.65 -10.47 -20.29
CA ASP A 177 19.17 -11.52 -19.37
C ASP A 177 20.27 -12.00 -18.42
N ALA A 178 21.51 -12.13 -18.92
CA ALA A 178 22.65 -12.48 -18.08
C ALA A 178 22.87 -11.46 -16.95
N GLU A 179 22.73 -10.16 -17.21
CA GLU A 179 22.88 -9.09 -16.21
C GLU A 179 21.69 -9.02 -15.25
N LEU A 180 20.49 -9.41 -15.69
CA LEU A 180 19.29 -9.43 -14.86
C LEU A 180 19.27 -10.63 -13.91
N ASP A 181 19.67 -11.81 -14.39
CA ASP A 181 19.51 -13.08 -13.69
C ASP A 181 20.72 -13.47 -12.85
N ASN A 182 21.90 -12.90 -13.14
CA ASN A 182 23.13 -13.25 -12.44
C ASN A 182 23.58 -12.14 -11.46
N PRO A 183 23.36 -12.33 -10.15
CA PRO A 183 23.70 -11.33 -9.13
C PRO A 183 25.22 -11.14 -8.94
N LYS A 184 26.06 -12.00 -9.53
CA LYS A 184 27.52 -11.95 -9.42
C LYS A 184 28.19 -11.20 -10.59
N ILE A 185 27.44 -10.76 -11.60
CA ILE A 185 28.02 -10.01 -12.70
C ILE A 185 28.48 -8.64 -12.21
N GLN A 186 29.75 -8.34 -12.48
CA GLN A 186 30.30 -7.03 -12.21
C GLN A 186 29.88 -6.07 -13.33
N PHE A 187 29.17 -5.02 -12.95
CA PHE A 187 28.85 -3.93 -13.85
C PHE A 187 30.10 -3.07 -14.07
N THR A 188 30.83 -3.38 -15.15
CA THR A 188 31.96 -2.58 -15.63
C THR A 188 31.47 -1.24 -16.21
N THR A 189 32.33 -0.23 -16.22
CA THR A 189 32.01 1.11 -16.77
C THR A 189 31.46 1.06 -18.21
N GLU A 190 31.92 0.12 -19.03
CA GLU A 190 31.40 -0.09 -20.39
C GLU A 190 29.94 -0.58 -20.42
N ARG A 191 29.55 -1.45 -19.47
CA ARG A 191 28.18 -1.94 -19.34
C ARG A 191 27.26 -0.83 -18.83
N GLU A 192 27.72 -0.06 -17.84
CA GLU A 192 26.99 1.13 -17.36
C GLU A 192 26.73 2.12 -18.50
N MET A 193 27.75 2.41 -19.31
CA MET A 193 27.65 3.32 -20.46
C MET A 193 26.70 2.79 -21.54
N ARG A 194 26.70 1.48 -21.80
CA ARG A 194 25.77 0.83 -22.74
C ARG A 194 24.32 0.95 -22.25
N ILE A 195 24.08 0.58 -20.99
CA ILE A 195 22.75 0.63 -20.36
C ILE A 195 22.24 2.07 -20.32
N ALA A 196 23.08 3.02 -19.90
CA ALA A 196 22.73 4.44 -19.85
C ALA A 196 22.33 4.99 -21.22
N ARG A 197 23.06 4.62 -22.29
CA ARG A 197 22.71 4.98 -23.67
C ARG A 197 21.40 4.34 -24.14
N GLY A 198 21.16 3.07 -23.79
CA GLY A 198 19.92 2.36 -24.14
C GLY A 198 18.69 2.95 -23.47
N ALA A 199 18.82 3.37 -22.21
CA ALA A 199 17.74 3.94 -21.41
C ALA A 199 17.60 5.47 -21.55
N GLY A 200 18.54 6.14 -22.23
CA GLY A 200 18.54 7.60 -22.37
C GLY A 200 18.83 8.37 -21.07
N VAL A 201 19.59 7.76 -20.15
CA VAL A 201 19.88 8.31 -18.81
C VAL A 201 21.38 8.55 -18.60
N PHE A 202 21.76 9.18 -17.49
CA PHE A 202 23.17 9.33 -17.15
C PHE A 202 23.72 8.05 -16.50
N PRO A 203 25.03 7.73 -16.66
CA PRO A 203 25.65 6.59 -15.97
C PRO A 203 25.54 6.65 -14.44
N THR A 204 25.33 7.83 -13.87
CA THR A 204 25.05 8.04 -12.45
C THR A 204 23.73 7.40 -12.02
N ASP A 205 22.72 7.41 -12.88
CA ASP A 205 21.39 6.87 -12.60
C ASP A 205 21.42 5.33 -12.57
N VAL A 206 22.22 4.74 -13.47
CA VAL A 206 22.49 3.29 -13.47
C VAL A 206 23.19 2.86 -12.17
N ARG A 207 24.18 3.63 -11.70
CA ARG A 207 24.83 3.35 -10.40
C ARG A 207 23.88 3.50 -9.23
N MET A 208 22.98 4.47 -9.29
CA MET A 208 21.97 4.67 -8.25
C MET A 208 21.04 3.47 -8.15
N LEU A 209 20.57 2.94 -9.28
CA LEU A 209 19.77 1.72 -9.35
C LEU A 209 20.53 0.53 -8.74
N LEU A 210 21.78 0.30 -9.12
CA LEU A 210 22.60 -0.79 -8.59
C LEU A 210 22.84 -0.68 -7.08
N LYS A 211 23.00 0.55 -6.57
CA LYS A 211 23.13 0.80 -5.14
C LYS A 211 21.83 0.46 -4.39
N GLN A 212 20.70 0.89 -4.93
CA GLN A 212 19.39 0.61 -4.32
C GLN A 212 19.02 -0.86 -4.36
N HIS A 213 19.36 -1.57 -5.44
CA HIS A 213 19.23 -3.02 -5.50
C HIS A 213 20.01 -3.70 -4.36
N LYS A 214 21.25 -3.27 -4.07
CA LYS A 214 22.04 -3.83 -2.95
C LYS A 214 21.44 -3.51 -1.58
N GLU A 215 20.94 -2.30 -1.39
CA GLU A 215 20.26 -1.91 -0.15
C GLU A 215 18.97 -2.72 0.05
N PHE A 216 18.20 -2.91 -1.03
CA PHE A 216 16.98 -3.69 -1.02
C PHE A 216 17.27 -5.18 -0.78
N ALA A 217 18.23 -5.76 -1.49
CA ALA A 217 18.68 -7.14 -1.28
C ALA A 217 19.12 -7.38 0.18
N GLY A 218 19.86 -6.44 0.78
CA GLY A 218 20.29 -6.55 2.18
C GLY A 218 19.16 -6.45 3.20
N VAL A 219 18.04 -5.77 2.87
CA VAL A 219 16.84 -5.77 3.72
C VAL A 219 16.02 -7.04 3.52
N VAL A 220 15.88 -7.48 2.28
CA VAL A 220 15.18 -8.70 1.91
C VAL A 220 15.84 -9.93 2.54
N GLU A 221 17.17 -10.01 2.54
CA GLU A 221 17.96 -11.05 3.22
C GLU A 221 17.72 -11.04 4.74
N LYS A 222 17.73 -9.85 5.37
CA LYS A 222 17.43 -9.69 6.80
C LYS A 222 15.99 -10.07 7.13
N MET A 223 15.04 -9.77 6.26
CA MET A 223 13.63 -10.09 6.46
C MET A 223 13.35 -11.59 6.25
N GLY A 224 13.98 -12.22 5.25
CA GLY A 224 13.97 -13.67 5.05
C GLY A 224 14.55 -14.42 6.25
N SER A 225 15.68 -13.95 6.76
CA SER A 225 16.32 -14.46 7.99
C SER A 225 15.43 -14.26 9.23
N MET A 226 14.64 -13.19 9.28
CA MET A 226 13.75 -12.87 10.40
C MET A 226 12.43 -13.67 10.36
N LYS A 227 11.98 -14.16 9.19
CA LYS A 227 10.78 -15.00 9.07
C LYS A 227 11.09 -16.51 9.10
N GLY A 228 12.35 -16.91 8.94
CA GLY A 228 12.84 -18.23 9.37
C GLY A 228 12.62 -18.50 10.88
N LEU A 229 12.42 -17.44 11.67
CA LEU A 229 12.01 -17.53 13.08
C LEU A 229 10.49 -17.78 13.28
N LYS A 230 9.66 -17.68 12.24
CA LYS A 230 8.22 -18.01 12.31
C LYS A 230 7.92 -19.50 12.11
N ASN A 231 8.88 -20.28 11.60
CA ASN A 231 8.82 -21.75 11.64
C ASN A 231 9.53 -22.29 12.89
N GLY A 232 8.91 -22.06 14.05
CA GLY A 232 8.94 -23.03 15.15
C GLY A 232 10.24 -23.24 15.94
N ASN A 233 11.24 -22.36 15.90
CA ASN A 233 12.43 -22.52 16.74
C ASN A 233 12.72 -21.28 17.62
N VAL A 234 11.89 -21.14 18.66
CA VAL A 234 11.99 -20.13 19.73
C VAL A 234 13.31 -20.24 20.53
N ASN A 235 14.09 -21.33 20.34
CA ASN A 235 15.35 -21.57 21.05
C ASN A 235 16.57 -20.77 20.55
N MET A 236 16.52 -20.14 19.36
CA MET A 236 17.60 -19.24 18.92
C MET A 236 17.40 -17.80 19.41
N LEU A 237 16.16 -17.34 19.58
CA LEU A 237 15.88 -16.01 20.10
C LEU A 237 16.35 -15.86 21.56
N GLY A 238 16.33 -16.95 22.34
CA GLY A 238 16.81 -16.95 23.73
C GLY A 238 18.32 -16.76 23.91
N LYS A 239 19.14 -17.00 22.88
CA LYS A 239 20.62 -16.90 22.97
C LYS A 239 21.19 -15.58 22.42
N GLU A 240 20.46 -14.87 21.57
CA GLU A 240 20.94 -13.62 20.96
C GLU A 240 20.25 -12.34 21.46
N LEU A 241 19.08 -12.45 22.10
CA LEU A 241 18.43 -11.30 22.75
C LEU A 241 19.30 -10.57 23.80
N PRO A 242 20.16 -11.25 24.61
CA PRO A 242 21.01 -10.57 25.59
C PRO A 242 22.08 -9.67 24.96
N LYS A 243 22.41 -9.88 23.66
CA LYS A 243 23.45 -9.14 22.96
C LYS A 243 22.94 -7.91 22.22
N MET A 244 21.62 -7.82 21.98
CA MET A 244 20.99 -6.70 21.27
C MET A 244 20.25 -5.71 22.18
N ILE A 245 20.08 -6.03 23.47
CA ILE A 245 19.45 -5.10 24.43
C ILE A 245 20.50 -4.17 25.02
N ASN A 246 20.40 -2.89 24.67
CA ASN A 246 21.25 -1.82 25.17
C ASN A 246 21.22 -1.78 26.73
N PRO A 247 22.37 -1.79 27.43
CA PRO A 247 22.45 -1.86 28.90
C PRO A 247 21.65 -0.78 29.65
N GLN A 248 21.42 0.36 29.00
CA GLN A 248 20.64 1.47 29.56
C GLN A 248 19.12 1.23 29.53
N MET A 249 18.59 0.49 28.56
CA MET A 249 17.17 0.09 28.53
C MET A 249 16.86 -0.99 29.57
N LEU A 250 17.79 -1.93 29.79
CA LEU A 250 17.70 -2.98 30.82
C LEU A 250 17.60 -2.41 32.24
N LYS A 251 18.28 -1.29 32.51
CA LYS A 251 18.20 -0.56 33.79
C LYS A 251 16.85 0.16 33.96
N LYS A 252 16.28 0.70 32.87
CA LYS A 252 14.96 1.36 32.90
C LYS A 252 13.79 0.38 32.99
N MET A 253 13.93 -0.85 32.47
CA MET A 253 12.90 -1.91 32.55
C MET A 253 13.00 -2.79 33.81
N GLY A 254 13.73 -2.38 34.84
CA GLY A 254 13.70 -3.06 36.15
C GLY A 254 14.41 -4.41 36.20
N GLY A 255 15.38 -4.65 35.32
CA GLY A 255 16.24 -5.83 35.35
C GLY A 255 15.58 -7.14 34.89
N ALA A 256 16.42 -8.15 34.68
CA ALA A 256 16.06 -9.44 34.07
C ALA A 256 14.95 -10.22 34.82
N GLY A 257 14.75 -9.95 36.11
CA GLY A 257 13.70 -10.58 36.92
C GLY A 257 12.28 -10.15 36.52
N ASN A 258 12.08 -8.88 36.15
CA ASN A 258 10.76 -8.39 35.72
C ASN A 258 10.37 -8.93 34.34
N LEU A 259 11.35 -9.07 33.43
CA LEU A 259 11.12 -9.68 32.11
C LEU A 259 10.70 -11.15 32.25
N GLN A 260 11.27 -11.87 33.21
CA GLN A 260 10.94 -13.27 33.48
C GLN A 260 9.55 -13.44 34.11
N ASN A 261 9.13 -12.50 34.97
CA ASN A 261 7.77 -12.47 35.51
C ASN A 261 6.73 -12.09 34.45
N MET A 262 7.08 -11.19 33.52
CA MET A 262 6.21 -10.82 32.40
C MET A 262 6.03 -11.98 31.41
N LEU A 263 7.09 -12.75 31.13
CA LEU A 263 7.04 -13.96 30.32
C LEU A 263 6.21 -15.07 30.98
N LYS A 264 6.31 -15.24 32.30
CA LYS A 264 5.47 -16.18 33.05
C LYS A 264 3.99 -15.77 33.05
N GLN A 265 3.70 -14.47 33.14
CA GLN A 265 2.32 -13.96 33.03
C GLN A 265 1.75 -14.12 31.62
N ALA A 266 2.55 -13.89 30.57
CA ALA A 266 2.13 -14.10 29.20
C ALA A 266 1.80 -15.59 28.93
N GLN A 267 2.63 -16.52 29.44
CA GLN A 267 2.38 -17.96 29.34
C GLN A 267 1.15 -18.41 30.14
N GLN A 268 0.86 -17.79 31.29
CA GLN A 268 -0.35 -18.09 32.06
C GLN A 268 -1.62 -17.57 31.40
N MET A 269 -1.56 -16.44 30.69
CA MET A 269 -2.68 -15.92 29.92
C MET A 269 -2.97 -16.72 28.65
N GLU A 270 -1.96 -17.29 27.98
CA GLU A 270 -2.17 -18.22 26.87
C GLU A 270 -2.86 -19.53 27.30
N ASN A 271 -2.51 -20.07 28.47
CA ASN A 271 -3.09 -21.33 28.95
C ASN A 271 -4.52 -21.21 29.54
N SER A 272 -5.04 -20.01 29.76
CA SER A 272 -6.35 -19.80 30.39
C SER A 272 -7.50 -19.48 29.40
N GLY A 273 -7.28 -19.59 28.09
CA GLY A 273 -8.37 -19.69 27.10
C GLY A 273 -9.26 -18.45 26.96
N ALA A 274 -8.78 -17.25 27.33
CA ALA A 274 -9.59 -16.02 27.36
C ALA A 274 -9.76 -15.31 26.00
N PHE A 275 -9.44 -15.94 24.86
CA PHE A 275 -9.63 -15.37 23.52
C PHE A 275 -10.43 -16.30 22.59
N LYS A 276 -11.47 -16.94 23.11
CA LYS A 276 -12.59 -17.42 22.28
C LYS A 276 -13.87 -16.70 22.65
N LYS A 277 -14.08 -15.53 22.04
CA LYS A 277 -15.33 -15.10 21.40
C LYS A 277 -15.08 -13.83 20.59
#